data_AF-A0A4V6E2H0-F1
#
_entry.id   AF-A0A4V6E2H0-F1
#
_cell.length_a   1.000
_cell.length_b   1.000
_cell.length_c   1.000
_cell.angle_alpha   90.00
_cell.angle_beta   90.00
_cell.angle_gamma   90.00
#
_symmetry.space_group_name_H-M   'P 1'
#
loop_
_entity.id
_entity.type
_entity.pdbx_description
1 polymer ?
#
loop_
_entity_poly.entity_id
_entity_poly.type
_entity_poly.pdbx_seq_one_letter_code
_entity_poly.pdbx_strand_id
1 'polypeptide(L)'
;ANFWRTCGAAIRIAAPLFILPVAFVYNPGLISMDVGLNTLYVGLLVLLGAVTIIYGLNYPFKMRPGRKLGARALLATLGVLIMVYPSNAAKIAGIAVFAAVFVAEKVMI
;
A
#
# COMPACT_ATOMS: atom_id res chain seq x y z
N ALA A 1 -26.71 -8.16 14.56
CA ALA A 1 -25.69 -7.74 13.58
C ALA A 1 -24.67 -6.85 14.29
N ASN A 2 -23.37 -7.16 14.24
CA ASN A 2 -22.35 -6.34 14.90
C ASN A 2 -21.96 -5.18 13.99
N PHE A 3 -22.60 -4.01 14.18
CA PHE A 3 -22.35 -2.78 13.42
C PHE A 3 -20.85 -2.49 13.22
N TRP A 4 -20.08 -2.51 14.29
CA TRP A 4 -18.63 -2.28 14.29
C TRP A 4 -17.83 -3.25 13.42
N ARG A 5 -18.23 -4.52 13.38
CA ARG A 5 -17.57 -5.53 12.54
C ARG A 5 -17.87 -5.29 11.06
N THR A 6 -19.09 -4.90 10.74
CA THR A 6 -19.52 -4.59 9.37
C THR A 6 -18.87 -3.30 8.86
N CYS A 7 -18.85 -2.24 9.68
CA CYS A 7 -18.13 -1.00 9.36
C CYS A 7 -16.63 -1.23 9.15
N GLY A 8 -16.00 -2.02 10.01
CA GLY A 8 -14.57 -2.36 9.83
C GLY A 8 -14.29 -3.16 8.55
N ALA A 9 -15.23 -3.98 8.08
CA ALA A 9 -15.12 -4.65 6.78
C ALA A 9 -15.30 -3.65 5.63
N ALA A 10 -16.28 -2.76 5.72
CA ALA A 10 -16.51 -1.71 4.72
C ALA A 10 -15.29 -0.79 4.54
N ILE A 11 -14.65 -0.36 5.64
CA ILE A 11 -13.43 0.45 5.59
C ILE A 11 -12.31 -0.26 4.84
N ARG A 12 -12.13 -1.57 5.01
CA ARG A 12 -11.08 -2.33 4.30
C ARG A 12 -11.32 -2.40 2.79
N ILE A 13 -12.59 -2.48 2.38
CA ILE A 13 -12.98 -2.49 0.97
C ILE A 13 -12.88 -1.08 0.36
N ALA A 14 -13.17 -0.03 1.15
CA ALA A 14 -13.12 1.36 0.70
C ALA A 14 -11.71 1.97 0.72
N ALA A 15 -10.82 1.53 1.61
CA ALA A 15 -9.46 2.05 1.74
C ALA A 15 -8.68 2.13 0.40
N PRO A 16 -8.76 1.16 -0.53
CA PRO A 16 -8.14 1.25 -1.85
C PRO A 16 -8.61 2.46 -2.67
N LEU A 17 -9.89 2.81 -2.61
CA LEU A 17 -10.45 3.97 -3.32
C LEU A 17 -9.89 5.30 -2.81
N PHE A 18 -9.58 5.38 -1.51
CA PHE A 18 -9.03 6.59 -0.88
C PHE A 18 -7.53 6.80 -1.13
N ILE A 19 -6.83 5.82 -1.70
CA ILE A 19 -5.39 5.92 -2.02
C ILE A 19 -5.15 6.87 -3.21
N LEU A 20 -6.06 6.86 -4.18
CA LEU A 20 -5.86 7.50 -5.47
C LEU A 20 -5.79 9.05 -5.37
N PRO A 21 -6.64 9.74 -4.58
CA PRO A 21 -6.47 11.16 -4.31
C PRO A 21 -5.12 11.50 -3.66
N VAL A 22 -4.66 10.68 -2.72
CA VAL A 22 -3.36 10.87 -2.06
C VAL A 22 -2.22 10.76 -3.07
N ALA A 23 -2.29 9.77 -3.96
CA ALA A 23 -1.30 9.59 -5.01
C ALA A 23 -1.14 10.83 -5.89
N PHE A 24 -2.24 11.47 -6.30
CA PHE A 24 -2.22 12.66 -7.13
C PHE A 24 -1.67 13.90 -6.41
N VAL A 25 -1.95 14.06 -5.12
CA VAL A 25 -1.41 15.18 -4.32
C VAL A 25 0.11 15.11 -4.23
N TYR A 26 0.68 13.92 -3.99
CA TYR A 26 2.13 13.77 -3.79
C TYR A 26 2.91 13.48 -5.08
N ASN A 27 2.24 13.10 -6.16
CA ASN A 27 2.86 12.78 -7.44
C ASN A 27 2.11 13.52 -8.56
N PRO A 28 2.20 14.87 -8.64
CA PRO A 28 1.46 15.67 -9.61
C PRO A 28 1.83 15.33 -11.06
N GLY A 29 3.00 14.71 -11.30
CA GLY A 29 3.36 14.17 -12.62
C GLY A 29 2.41 13.08 -13.14
N LEU A 30 1.53 12.52 -12.31
CA LEU A 30 0.49 11.57 -12.75
C LEU A 30 -0.67 12.23 -13.49
N ILE A 31 -0.85 13.54 -13.33
CA ILE A 31 -1.91 14.32 -13.98
C ILE A 31 -1.35 15.30 -15.03
N SER A 32 -0.07 15.17 -15.39
CA SER A 32 0.54 16.03 -16.41
C SER A 32 0.06 15.67 -17.82
N MET A 33 -0.07 16.70 -18.67
CA MET A 33 -0.44 16.55 -20.08
C MET A 33 0.70 15.92 -20.92
N ASP A 34 1.95 16.04 -20.44
CA ASP A 34 3.11 15.35 -21.01
C ASP A 34 3.26 13.96 -20.41
N VAL A 35 2.82 12.94 -21.17
CA VAL A 35 3.00 11.53 -20.81
C VAL A 35 4.36 11.07 -21.32
N GLY A 36 5.31 10.90 -20.40
CA GLY A 36 6.65 10.40 -20.70
C GLY A 36 7.03 9.14 -19.91
N LEU A 37 8.23 8.62 -20.17
CA LEU A 37 8.79 7.48 -19.42
C LEU A 37 8.85 7.75 -17.90
N ASN A 38 9.08 9.00 -17.51
CA ASN A 38 9.07 9.40 -16.10
C ASN A 38 7.67 9.25 -15.46
N THR A 39 6.60 9.62 -16.18
CA THR A 39 5.22 9.46 -15.71
C THR A 39 4.87 7.98 -15.53
N LEU A 40 5.30 7.13 -16.46
CA LEU A 40 5.13 5.68 -16.35
C LEU A 40 5.88 5.11 -15.13
N TYR A 41 7.12 5.54 -14.92
CA TYR A 41 7.92 5.13 -13.77
C TYR A 41 7.26 5.53 -12.44
N VAL A 42 6.82 6.78 -12.31
CA VAL A 42 6.12 7.27 -11.10
C VAL A 42 4.79 6.53 -10.90
N GLY A 43 4.03 6.30 -11.97
CA GLY A 43 2.79 5.52 -11.94
C GLY A 43 3.00 4.10 -11.43
N LEU A 44 4.08 3.44 -11.88
CA LEU A 44 4.43 2.10 -11.42
C LEU A 44 4.81 2.07 -9.94
N LEU A 45 5.60 3.04 -9.47
CA LEU A 45 5.93 3.16 -8.04
C LEU A 45 4.68 3.36 -7.17
N VAL A 46 3.77 4.23 -7.62
CA VAL A 46 2.50 4.49 -6.94
C VAL A 46 1.62 3.24 -6.95
N LEU A 47 1.54 2.51 -8.06
CA LEU A 47 0.80 1.26 -8.14
C LEU A 47 1.34 0.23 -7.13
N LEU A 48 2.66 0.09 -7.03
CA LEU A 48 3.28 -0.82 -6.05
C LEU A 48 3.03 -0.38 -4.60
N GLY A 49 3.04 0.93 -4.32
CA GLY A 49 2.59 1.47 -3.03
C GLY A 49 1.14 1.10 -2.73
N ALA A 50 0.25 1.21 -3.72
CA ALA A 50 -1.17 0.90 -3.57
C ALA A 50 -1.38 -0.59 -3.26
N VAL A 51 -0.71 -1.45 -4.03
CA VAL A 51 -0.71 -2.90 -3.82
C VAL A 51 -0.25 -3.24 -2.39
N THR A 52 0.78 -2.56 -1.89
CA THR A 52 1.30 -2.75 -0.52
C THR A 52 0.22 -2.45 0.54
N ILE A 53 -0.51 -1.34 0.40
CA ILE A 53 -1.61 -0.97 1.31
C ILE A 53 -2.75 -1.98 1.21
N ILE A 54 -3.19 -2.29 -0.01
CA ILE A 54 -4.32 -3.19 -0.28
C ILE A 54 -4.03 -4.58 0.30
N TYR A 55 -2.83 -5.10 0.04
CA TYR A 55 -2.35 -6.37 0.56
C TYR A 55 -2.30 -6.34 2.09
N GLY A 56 -1.67 -5.32 2.68
CA GLY A 56 -1.59 -5.14 4.12
C GLY A 56 -2.95 -5.16 4.81
N LEU A 57 -3.95 -4.48 4.26
CA LEU A 57 -5.28 -4.39 4.89
C LEU A 57 -6.14 -5.64 4.68
N ASN A 58 -6.09 -6.25 3.49
CA ASN A 58 -7.01 -7.31 3.08
C ASN A 58 -6.46 -8.72 3.27
N TYR A 59 -5.14 -8.91 3.33
CA TYR A 59 -4.57 -10.24 3.42
C TYR A 59 -5.00 -10.97 4.71
N PRO A 60 -5.43 -12.25 4.61
CA PRO A 60 -5.87 -13.04 5.75
C PRO A 60 -4.67 -13.64 6.51
N PHE A 61 -3.84 -12.79 7.12
CA PHE A 61 -2.72 -13.25 7.96
C PHE A 61 -3.19 -14.27 9.01
N LYS A 62 -2.54 -15.44 9.04
CA LYS A 62 -2.76 -16.53 10.00
C LYS A 62 -1.85 -16.33 11.22
N MET A 63 -2.13 -15.30 12.00
CA MET A 63 -1.33 -14.92 13.17
C MET A 63 -2.22 -14.59 14.37
N ARG A 64 -1.62 -14.55 15.58
CA ARG A 64 -2.27 -14.04 16.79
C ARG A 64 -2.88 -12.64 16.54
N PRO A 65 -4.04 -12.31 17.12
CA PRO A 65 -4.79 -11.10 16.80
C PRO A 65 -3.98 -9.80 16.96
N GLY A 66 -3.15 -9.68 17.99
CA GLY A 66 -2.27 -8.52 18.18
C GLY A 66 -1.19 -8.38 17.09
N ARG A 67 -0.49 -9.49 16.77
CA ARG A 67 0.52 -9.50 15.69
C ARG A 67 -0.09 -9.22 14.32
N LYS A 68 -1.30 -9.75 14.08
CA LYS A 68 -2.07 -9.47 12.87
C LYS A 68 -2.39 -7.98 12.74
N LEU A 69 -2.86 -7.33 13.80
CA LEU A 69 -3.13 -5.89 13.76
C LEU A 69 -1.86 -5.09 13.49
N GLY A 70 -0.75 -5.46 14.14
CA GLY A 70 0.57 -4.85 13.91
C GLY A 70 1.03 -4.97 12.46
N ALA A 71 1.01 -6.17 11.88
CA ALA A 71 1.40 -6.40 10.49
C ALA A 71 0.57 -5.57 9.48
N ARG A 72 -0.74 -5.45 9.73
CA ARG A 72 -1.64 -4.64 8.91
C ARG A 72 -1.29 -3.16 8.97
N ALA A 73 -1.07 -2.64 10.17
CA ALA A 73 -0.68 -1.25 10.37
C ALA A 73 0.69 -0.97 9.74
N LEU A 74 1.66 -1.88 9.90
CA LEU A 74 2.99 -1.78 9.30
C LEU A 74 2.94 -1.74 7.78
N LEU A 75 2.23 -2.67 7.14
CA LEU A 75 2.14 -2.72 5.68
C LEU A 75 1.34 -1.54 5.10
N ALA A 76 0.26 -1.12 5.78
CA ALA A 76 -0.48 0.07 5.37
C ALA A 76 0.39 1.33 5.45
N THR A 77 1.12 1.53 6.56
CA THR A 77 2.03 2.68 6.72
C THR A 77 3.20 2.62 5.74
N LEU A 78 3.78 1.45 5.50
CA LEU A 78 4.82 1.23 4.49
C LEU A 78 4.34 1.66 3.10
N GLY A 79 3.13 1.25 2.70
CA GLY A 79 2.57 1.64 1.41
C GLY A 79 2.32 3.14 1.27
N VAL A 80 1.88 3.81 2.34
CA VAL A 80 1.77 5.28 2.38
C VAL A 80 3.15 5.93 2.22
N LEU A 81 4.17 5.43 2.92
CA LEU A 81 5.54 5.95 2.80
C LEU A 81 6.08 5.82 1.37
N ILE A 82 5.84 4.69 0.70
CA ILE A 82 6.23 4.49 -0.71
C ILE A 82 5.58 5.53 -1.62
N MET A 83 4.37 5.98 -1.33
CA MET A 83 3.66 6.96 -2.17
C MET A 83 4.06 8.40 -1.89
N VAL A 84 4.25 8.74 -0.63
CA VAL A 84 4.35 10.12 -0.14
C VAL A 84 5.80 10.61 -0.09
N TYR A 85 6.75 9.71 0.17
CA TYR A 85 8.11 10.13 0.46
C TYR A 85 8.83 10.62 -0.80
N PRO A 86 9.51 11.78 -0.78
CA PRO A 86 10.02 12.40 -2.00
C PRO A 86 11.21 11.66 -2.63
N SER A 87 12.01 10.93 -1.85
CA SER A 87 13.20 10.26 -2.39
C SER A 87 12.87 8.93 -3.07
N ASN A 88 13.26 8.77 -4.34
CA ASN A 88 13.12 7.51 -5.08
C ASN A 88 13.81 6.33 -4.37
N ALA A 89 14.95 6.56 -3.73
CA ALA A 89 15.66 5.54 -2.97
C ALA A 89 14.78 4.94 -1.85
N ALA A 90 14.08 5.77 -1.07
CA ALA A 90 13.18 5.29 -0.03
C ALA A 90 11.96 4.56 -0.61
N LYS A 91 11.42 5.01 -1.75
CA LYS A 91 10.30 4.31 -2.42
C LYS A 91 10.72 2.90 -2.83
N ILE A 92 11.89 2.78 -3.47
CA ILE A 92 12.45 1.49 -3.90
C ILE A 92 12.75 0.60 -2.68
N ALA A 93 13.36 1.14 -1.63
CA ALA A 93 13.64 0.41 -0.40
C ALA A 93 12.34 -0.11 0.26
N GLY A 94 11.31 0.73 0.33
CA GLY A 94 9.99 0.33 0.85
C GLY A 94 9.36 -0.80 0.03
N ILE A 95 9.44 -0.72 -1.30
CA ILE A 95 8.98 -1.80 -2.19
C ILE A 95 9.77 -3.08 -1.98
N ALA A 96 11.10 -2.99 -1.80
CA ALA A 96 11.95 -4.15 -1.53
C ALA A 96 11.58 -4.81 -0.19
N VAL A 97 11.29 -4.02 0.85
CA VAL A 97 10.78 -4.54 2.13
C VAL A 97 9.43 -5.25 1.93
N PHE A 98 8.50 -4.65 1.17
CA PHE A 98 7.24 -5.29 0.85
C PHE A 98 7.45 -6.62 0.11
N ALA A 99 8.32 -6.65 -0.90
CA ALA A 99 8.63 -7.85 -1.66
C ALA A 99 9.23 -8.94 -0.75
N ALA A 100 10.14 -8.59 0.16
CA ALA A 100 10.71 -9.53 1.12
C ALA A 100 9.63 -10.11 2.05
N VAL A 101 8.72 -9.28 2.57
CA VAL A 101 7.60 -9.74 3.40
C VAL A 101 6.65 -10.63 2.59
N PHE A 102 6.33 -10.25 1.37
CA PHE A 102 5.45 -11.01 0.48
C PHE A 102 6.03 -12.40 0.17
N VAL A 103 7.31 -12.47 -0.17
CA VAL A 103 8.01 -13.73 -0.44
C VAL A 103 8.11 -14.57 0.83
N ALA A 104 8.50 -13.96 1.96
CA ALA A 104 8.58 -14.66 3.24
C ALA A 104 7.24 -15.31 3.63
N GLU A 105 6.14 -14.57 3.51
CA GLU A 105 4.80 -15.06 3.83
C GLU A 105 4.31 -16.15 2.86
N LYS A 106 4.83 -16.20 1.63
CA LYS A 106 4.39 -17.16 0.58
C LYS A 106 5.25 -18.39 0.44
N VAL A 107 6.53 -18.30 0.79
CA VAL A 107 7.51 -19.38 0.59
C VAL A 107 7.84 -20.08 1.91
N MET A 108 7.76 -19.40 3.05
CA MET A 108 8.19 -19.94 4.35
C MET A 108 7.03 -20.36 5.28
N ILE A 109 5.77 -20.15 4.88
CA ILE A 109 4.56 -20.49 5.65
C ILE A 109 3.61 -21.27 4.75
#